data_AF-A0A431IGG1-F1
#
_entry.id   AF-A0A431IGG1-F1
#
_cell.length_a   1.000
_cell.length_b   1.000
_cell.length_c   1.000
_cell.angle_alpha   90.00
_cell.angle_beta   90.00
_cell.angle_gamma   90.00
#
_symmetry.space_group_name_H-M   'P 1'
#
loop_
_entity.id
_entity.type
_entity.pdbx_description
1 polymer ?
#
loop_
_entity_poly.entity_id
_entity_poly.type
_entity_poly.pdbx_seq_one_letter_code
_entity_poly.pdbx_strand_id
1 'polypeptide(L)'
;MGRYYSGDIEGKFWFGVQASDDASFFGGTVCEPNYINYFFDTDDVDKIEEGLKKCEAMLGNNLQRLDDFFSSVNSYNDSHIIDKWYRDYNQVIIPSQVKELLEWYARYTLGKKIYDCVKDTGECSFEAEL
;
A
#
# COMPACT_ATOMS: atom_id res chain seq x y z
N MET A 1 13.98 19.30 -19.94
CA MET A 1 13.28 18.00 -19.85
C MET A 1 13.30 17.28 -21.18
N GLY A 2 13.54 15.98 -21.19
CA GLY A 2 13.40 15.11 -22.36
C GLY A 2 13.32 13.66 -21.90
N ARG A 3 12.66 12.80 -22.68
CA ARG A 3 12.57 11.37 -22.37
C ARG A 3 13.70 10.65 -23.09
N TYR A 4 14.40 9.78 -22.38
CA TYR A 4 15.54 9.03 -22.88
C TYR A 4 15.23 7.54 -22.83
N TYR A 5 15.90 6.77 -23.68
CA TYR A 5 15.93 5.31 -23.61
C TYR A 5 17.40 4.87 -23.54
N SER A 6 17.65 3.77 -22.84
CA SER A 6 18.98 3.25 -22.54
C SER A 6 18.95 1.72 -22.42
N GLY A 7 20.07 1.06 -22.68
CA GLY A 7 20.19 -0.41 -22.72
C GLY A 7 21.19 -0.80 -23.81
N ASP A 8 20.85 -1.80 -24.62
CA ASP A 8 21.66 -2.16 -25.81
C ASP A 8 21.69 -1.05 -26.87
N ILE A 9 20.71 -0.14 -26.83
CA ILE A 9 20.68 1.11 -27.60
C ILE A 9 20.39 2.27 -26.67
N GLU A 10 20.93 3.43 -27.00
CA GLU A 10 20.76 4.66 -26.23
C GLU A 10 20.30 5.81 -27.12
N GLY A 11 19.48 6.69 -26.57
CA GLY A 11 19.02 7.85 -27.31
C GLY A 11 17.94 8.65 -26.60
N LYS A 12 17.32 9.55 -27.35
CA LYS A 12 16.34 10.50 -26.85
C LYS A 12 15.12 10.54 -27.76
N PHE A 13 13.93 10.48 -27.18
CA PHE A 13 12.68 10.67 -27.90
C PHE A 13 12.51 12.13 -28.33
N TRP A 14 11.92 12.34 -29.50
CA TRP A 14 11.66 13.69 -30.01
C TRP A 14 10.62 14.40 -29.14
N PHE A 15 11.00 15.56 -28.59
CA PHE A 15 10.16 16.34 -27.69
C PHE A 15 8.90 16.84 -28.41
N GLY A 16 7.73 16.49 -27.87
CA GLY A 16 6.43 16.88 -28.43
C GLY A 16 6.01 16.12 -29.70
N VAL A 17 6.77 15.10 -30.15
CA VAL A 17 6.50 14.40 -31.41
C VAL A 17 6.37 12.88 -31.21
N GLN A 18 7.35 12.25 -30.59
CA GLN A 18 7.43 10.78 -30.52
C GLN A 18 6.94 10.26 -29.17
N ALA A 19 6.11 9.22 -29.12
CA ALA A 19 5.68 8.60 -27.86
C ALA A 19 6.78 7.72 -27.23
N SER A 20 6.66 7.35 -25.95
CA SER A 20 7.67 6.52 -25.26
C SER A 20 7.54 5.04 -25.61
N ASP A 21 6.32 4.64 -25.99
CA ASP A 21 5.91 3.30 -26.40
C ASP A 21 5.99 3.11 -27.93
N ASP A 22 6.58 4.07 -28.66
CA ASP A 22 6.69 4.08 -30.13
C ASP A 22 7.48 2.88 -30.67
N ALA A 23 8.29 2.22 -29.83
CA ALA A 23 8.92 0.93 -30.16
C ALA A 23 7.87 -0.15 -30.52
N SER A 24 6.64 -0.03 -30.04
CA SER A 24 5.53 -0.93 -30.35
C SER A 24 5.12 -0.87 -31.82
N PHE A 25 5.32 0.27 -32.49
CA PHE A 25 5.10 0.40 -33.94
C PHE A 25 5.99 -0.55 -34.74
N PHE A 26 7.19 -0.83 -34.22
CA PHE A 26 8.15 -1.76 -34.82
C PHE A 26 7.96 -3.21 -34.35
N GLY A 27 6.85 -3.52 -33.66
CA GLY A 27 6.57 -4.84 -33.11
C GLY A 27 7.23 -5.12 -31.76
N GLY A 28 7.82 -4.11 -31.10
CA GLY A 28 8.28 -4.24 -29.72
C GLY A 28 7.10 -4.53 -28.78
N THR A 29 7.32 -5.40 -27.79
CA THR A 29 6.32 -5.65 -26.74
C THR A 29 6.64 -4.79 -25.53
N VAL A 30 5.63 -4.07 -25.01
CA VAL A 30 5.76 -3.36 -23.74
C VAL A 30 5.86 -4.39 -22.62
N CYS A 31 6.97 -4.40 -21.89
CA CYS A 31 7.06 -5.15 -20.65
C CYS A 31 6.32 -4.38 -19.56
N GLU A 32 5.30 -4.99 -18.96
CA GLU A 32 4.64 -4.40 -17.79
C GLU A 32 5.67 -4.15 -16.68
N PRO A 33 5.58 -3.03 -15.97
CA PRO A 33 6.53 -2.73 -14.90
C PRO A 33 6.37 -3.76 -13.79
N ASN A 34 7.48 -4.34 -13.30
CA ASN A 34 7.45 -5.29 -12.16
C ASN A 34 7.17 -4.60 -10.81
N TYR A 35 7.16 -3.27 -10.79
CA TYR A 35 7.02 -2.45 -9.58
C TYR A 35 6.04 -1.29 -9.82
N ILE A 36 5.32 -0.92 -8.77
CA ILE A 36 4.54 0.33 -8.70
C ILE A 36 5.28 1.32 -7.79
N ASN A 37 5.52 2.52 -8.31
CA ASN A 37 6.15 3.59 -7.54
C ASN A 37 5.10 4.52 -6.95
N TYR A 38 5.13 4.68 -5.63
CA TYR A 38 4.29 5.61 -4.89
C TYR A 38 5.10 6.83 -4.47
N PHE A 39 4.48 8.00 -4.55
CA PHE A 39 5.02 9.26 -4.07
C PHE A 39 3.91 10.03 -3.34
N PHE A 40 4.25 10.55 -2.16
CA PHE A 40 3.39 11.37 -1.31
C PHE A 40 4.21 12.55 -0.81
N ASP A 41 3.59 13.71 -0.70
CA ASP A 41 4.18 14.91 -0.11
C ASP A 41 3.22 15.57 0.89
N THR A 42 3.59 16.76 1.36
CA THR A 42 2.78 17.53 2.31
C THR A 42 1.38 17.89 1.80
N ASP A 43 1.17 17.96 0.48
CA ASP A 43 -0.14 18.30 -0.10
C ASP A 43 -1.10 17.11 -0.06
N ASP A 44 -0.58 15.89 0.12
CA ASP A 44 -1.37 14.67 0.25
C ASP A 44 -1.75 14.31 1.69
N VAL A 45 -1.26 15.05 2.70
CA VAL A 45 -1.49 14.76 4.12
C VAL A 45 -2.98 14.67 4.44
N ASP A 46 -3.80 15.59 3.95
CA ASP A 46 -5.26 15.58 4.17
C ASP A 46 -5.91 14.28 3.64
N LYS A 47 -5.49 13.80 2.46
CA LYS A 47 -6.01 12.56 1.86
C LYS A 47 -5.56 11.33 2.65
N ILE A 48 -4.32 11.33 3.14
CA ILE A 48 -3.80 10.26 3.99
C ILE A 48 -4.60 10.19 5.29
N GLU A 49 -4.85 11.33 5.94
CA GLU A 49 -5.66 11.41 7.17
C GLU A 49 -7.11 10.97 6.93
N GLU A 50 -7.72 11.35 5.81
CA GLU A 50 -9.05 10.85 5.44
C GLU A 50 -9.08 9.33 5.25
N GLY A 51 -8.05 8.77 4.61
CA GLY A 51 -7.88 7.32 4.46
C GLY A 51 -7.75 6.60 5.80
N LEU A 52 -6.94 7.16 6.71
CA LEU A 52 -6.77 6.64 8.07
C LEU A 52 -8.09 6.68 8.86
N LYS A 53 -8.81 7.81 8.83
CA LYS A 53 -10.12 7.95 9.49
C LYS A 53 -11.15 6.93 8.98
N LYS A 54 -11.15 6.64 7.67
CA LYS A 54 -12.01 5.58 7.09
C LYS A 54 -11.64 4.20 7.64
N CYS A 55 -10.35 3.90 7.74
CA CYS A 55 -9.89 2.63 8.31
C CYS A 55 -10.27 2.51 9.80
N GLU A 56 -10.07 3.58 10.58
CA GLU A 56 -10.47 3.64 12.00
C GLU A 56 -11.98 3.43 12.17
N ALA A 57 -12.80 4.05 11.31
CA ALA A 57 -14.25 3.88 11.34
C ALA A 57 -14.68 2.44 11.00
N MET A 58 -14.03 1.79 10.03
CA MET A 58 -14.33 0.41 9.65
C MET A 58 -13.86 -0.62 10.69
N LEU A 59 -12.69 -0.39 11.30
CA LEU A 59 -12.15 -1.30 12.32
C LEU A 59 -12.84 -1.12 13.67
N GLY A 60 -13.20 0.12 14.02
CA GLY A 60 -13.78 0.49 15.31
C GLY A 60 -12.97 -0.08 16.48
N ASN A 61 -13.65 -0.73 17.43
CA ASN A 61 -13.00 -1.35 18.58
C ASN A 61 -12.01 -2.47 18.21
N ASN A 62 -12.08 -3.04 17.00
CA ASN A 62 -11.14 -4.08 16.58
C ASN A 62 -9.74 -3.54 16.28
N LEU A 63 -9.58 -2.24 16.04
CA LEU A 63 -8.26 -1.64 15.80
C LEU A 63 -7.33 -1.90 17.00
N GLN A 64 -7.75 -1.48 18.20
CA GLN A 64 -6.97 -1.70 19.43
C GLN A 64 -6.77 -3.19 19.71
N ARG A 65 -7.79 -4.02 19.48
CA ARG A 65 -7.69 -5.47 19.70
C ARG A 65 -6.63 -6.12 18.80
N LEU A 66 -6.51 -5.64 17.56
CA LEU A 66 -5.50 -6.09 16.60
C LEU A 66 -4.12 -5.54 16.98
N ASP A 67 -4.00 -4.28 17.38
CA ASP A 67 -2.75 -3.73 17.91
C ASP A 67 -2.23 -4.54 19.11
N ASP A 68 -3.09 -4.86 20.07
CA ASP A 68 -2.75 -5.68 21.23
C ASP A 68 -2.35 -7.11 20.81
N PHE A 69 -3.03 -7.69 19.82
CA PHE A 69 -2.69 -9.00 19.29
C PHE A 69 -1.31 -9.02 18.61
N PHE A 70 -1.07 -8.10 17.68
CA PHE A 70 0.16 -8.05 16.89
C PHE A 70 1.37 -7.51 17.68
N SER A 71 1.15 -6.78 18.79
CA SER A 71 2.23 -6.37 19.69
C SER A 71 2.93 -7.53 20.40
N SER A 72 2.24 -8.67 20.54
CA SER A 72 2.70 -9.83 21.34
C SER A 72 2.97 -11.08 20.50
N VAL A 73 2.71 -11.04 19.20
CA VAL A 73 2.71 -12.21 18.32
C VAL A 73 3.47 -11.92 17.03
N ASN A 74 4.46 -12.75 16.72
CA ASN A 74 5.28 -12.63 15.50
C ASN A 74 4.70 -13.41 14.29
N SER A 75 3.73 -14.30 14.52
CA SER A 75 3.13 -15.13 13.48
C SER A 75 1.72 -15.55 13.87
N TYR A 76 0.80 -15.60 12.91
CA TYR A 76 -0.58 -15.96 13.17
C TYR A 76 -1.17 -16.82 12.05
N ASN A 77 -2.32 -17.41 12.35
CA ASN A 77 -3.28 -17.95 11.40
C ASN A 77 -4.68 -17.46 11.80
N ASP A 78 -5.67 -17.67 10.93
CA ASP A 78 -7.05 -17.21 11.17
C ASP A 78 -7.61 -17.76 12.50
N SER A 79 -7.28 -19.01 12.86
CA SER A 79 -7.76 -19.64 14.11
C SER A 79 -7.24 -18.93 15.36
N HIS A 80 -5.99 -18.44 15.37
CA HIS A 80 -5.46 -17.70 16.52
C HIS A 80 -6.26 -16.43 16.81
N ILE A 81 -6.69 -15.73 15.76
CA ILE A 81 -7.50 -14.52 15.88
C ILE A 81 -8.91 -14.89 16.35
N ILE A 82 -9.55 -15.90 15.74
CA ILE A 82 -10.88 -16.36 16.15
C ILE A 82 -10.88 -16.77 17.63
N ASP A 83 -9.90 -17.57 18.05
CA ASP A 83 -9.79 -18.04 19.43
C ASP A 83 -9.54 -16.90 20.42
N LYS A 84 -8.75 -15.88 20.04
CA LYS A 84 -8.53 -14.70 20.87
C LYS A 84 -9.81 -13.87 21.00
N TRP A 85 -10.55 -13.68 19.90
CA TRP A 85 -11.82 -12.94 19.95
C TRP A 85 -12.87 -13.64 20.82
N TYR A 86 -12.91 -14.97 20.76
CA TYR A 86 -13.78 -15.74 21.62
C TYR A 86 -13.34 -15.68 23.09
N ARG A 87 -12.05 -15.88 23.39
CA ARG A 87 -11.56 -15.91 24.78
C ARG A 87 -11.58 -14.55 25.47
N ASP A 88 -11.12 -13.50 24.81
CA ASP A 88 -10.88 -12.20 25.45
C ASP A 88 -12.12 -11.31 25.37
N TYR A 89 -12.96 -11.49 24.34
CA TYR A 89 -14.10 -10.60 24.05
C TYR A 89 -15.45 -11.34 23.96
N ASN A 90 -15.49 -12.66 24.16
CA ASN A 90 -16.69 -13.49 24.00
C ASN A 90 -17.42 -13.27 22.66
N GLN A 91 -16.64 -13.04 21.60
CA GLN A 91 -17.15 -12.73 20.27
C GLN A 91 -16.77 -13.83 19.29
N VAL A 92 -17.77 -14.47 18.68
CA VAL A 92 -17.57 -15.45 17.61
C VAL A 92 -17.48 -14.71 16.29
N ILE A 93 -16.36 -14.83 15.60
CA ILE A 93 -16.14 -14.32 14.25
C ILE A 93 -15.81 -15.47 13.30
N ILE A 94 -16.20 -15.33 12.04
CA ILE A 94 -15.92 -16.34 11.00
C ILE A 94 -14.69 -15.96 10.17
N PRO A 95 -14.04 -16.91 9.47
CA PRO A 95 -12.83 -16.63 8.71
C PRO A 95 -12.95 -15.50 7.69
N SER A 96 -14.11 -15.30 7.06
CA SER A 96 -14.32 -14.17 6.14
C SER A 96 -14.26 -12.81 6.84
N GLN A 97 -14.80 -12.72 8.07
CA GLN A 97 -14.71 -11.49 8.88
C GLN A 97 -13.28 -11.24 9.36
N VAL A 98 -12.52 -12.30 9.67
CA VAL A 98 -11.09 -12.18 10.01
C VAL A 98 -10.33 -11.57 8.83
N LYS A 99 -10.54 -12.08 7.61
CA LYS A 99 -9.91 -11.54 6.40
C LYS A 99 -10.25 -10.07 6.18
N GLU A 100 -11.52 -9.70 6.32
CA GLU A 100 -11.95 -8.30 6.18
C GLU A 100 -11.29 -7.39 7.23
N LEU A 101 -11.25 -7.81 8.50
CA LEU A 101 -10.57 -7.07 9.56
C LEU A 101 -9.07 -6.91 9.28
N LEU A 102 -8.41 -7.96 8.83
CA LEU A 102 -6.98 -7.94 8.50
C LEU A 102 -6.69 -7.05 7.29
N GLU A 103 -7.56 -7.03 6.29
CA GLU A 103 -7.42 -6.16 5.12
C GLU A 103 -7.48 -4.68 5.52
N TRP A 104 -8.47 -4.30 6.34
CA TRP A 104 -8.57 -2.93 6.85
C TRP A 104 -7.41 -2.56 7.77
N TYR A 105 -6.94 -3.49 8.59
CA TYR A 105 -5.80 -3.28 9.48
C TYR A 105 -4.47 -3.14 8.72
N ALA A 106 -4.26 -3.94 7.67
CA ALA A 106 -3.12 -3.80 6.78
C ALA A 106 -3.12 -2.44 6.07
N ARG A 107 -4.29 -1.96 5.62
CA ARG A 107 -4.44 -0.60 5.07
C ARG A 107 -4.10 0.47 6.08
N TYR A 108 -4.62 0.37 7.31
CA TYR A 108 -4.35 1.32 8.38
C TYR A 108 -2.85 1.40 8.70
N THR A 109 -2.20 0.25 8.88
CA THR A 109 -0.78 0.19 9.24
C THR A 109 0.12 0.71 8.12
N LEU A 110 -0.20 0.44 6.85
CA LEU A 110 0.50 1.05 5.71
C LEU A 110 0.29 2.56 5.67
N GLY A 111 -0.96 3.03 5.76
CA GLY A 111 -1.30 4.45 5.74
C GLY A 111 -0.61 5.23 6.86
N LYS A 112 -0.48 4.62 8.05
CA LYS A 112 0.20 5.24 9.20
C LYS A 112 1.70 5.40 8.95
N LYS A 113 2.36 4.38 8.37
CA LYS A 113 3.78 4.50 7.97
C LYS A 113 4.01 5.58 6.94
N ILE A 114 3.10 5.71 5.97
CA ILE A 114 3.17 6.76 4.94
C ILE A 114 3.01 8.13 5.61
N TYR A 115 1.99 8.30 6.46
CA TYR A 115 1.75 9.52 7.21
C TYR A 115 2.95 9.94 8.05
N ASP A 116 3.48 9.02 8.86
CA ASP A 116 4.63 9.27 9.73
C ASP A 116 5.86 9.66 8.89
N CYS A 117 6.11 8.98 7.77
CA CYS A 117 7.20 9.33 6.86
C CYS A 117 7.03 10.75 6.29
N VAL A 118 5.88 11.08 5.69
CA VAL A 118 5.63 12.43 5.14
C VAL A 118 5.77 13.51 6.23
N LYS A 119 5.31 13.23 7.44
CA LYS A 119 5.38 14.16 8.57
C LYS A 119 6.81 14.41 9.04
N ASP A 120 7.66 13.38 9.01
CA ASP A 120 9.04 13.46 9.48
C ASP A 120 10.01 14.04 8.43
N THR A 121 9.80 13.75 7.14
CA THR A 121 10.73 14.12 6.05
C THR A 121 10.18 15.16 5.08
N GLY A 122 8.85 15.39 5.06
CA GLY A 122 8.14 16.23 4.09
C GLY A 122 7.65 15.49 2.85
N GLU A 123 8.22 14.32 2.55
CA GLU A 123 7.85 13.49 1.40
C GLU A 123 8.12 12.01 1.69
N CYS A 124 7.31 11.12 1.10
CA CYS A 124 7.46 9.67 1.20
C CYS A 124 7.34 9.05 -0.19
N SER A 125 8.36 8.28 -0.58
CA SER A 125 8.35 7.54 -1.84
C SER A 125 8.85 6.11 -1.65
N PHE A 126 8.20 5.15 -2.29
CA PHE A 126 8.60 3.74 -2.22
C PHE A 126 8.13 2.97 -3.46
N GLU A 127 8.79 1.84 -3.73
CA GLU A 127 8.45 0.91 -4.80
C GLU A 127 7.76 -0.33 -4.19
N ALA A 128 6.71 -0.83 -4.85
CA ALA A 128 5.98 -2.02 -4.45
C ALA A 128 6.00 -3.06 -5.57
N GLU A 129 6.43 -4.28 -5.25
CA GLU A 129 6.39 -5.43 -6.16
C GLU A 129 4.95 -5.79 -6.55
N LEU A 130 4.76 -6.20 -7.81
CA LEU A 130 3.50 -6.73 -8.34
C LEU A 130 3.34 -8.24 -8.18
#